data_AF-A0A8J4UT16-F1
#
_entry.id   AF-A0A8J4UT16-F1
#
_cell.length_a   1.000
_cell.length_b   1.000
_cell.length_c   1.000
_cell.angle_alpha   90.00
_cell.angle_beta   90.00
_cell.angle_gamma   90.00
#
_symmetry.space_group_name_H-M   'P 1'
#
loop_
_entity.id
_entity.type
_entity.pdbx_description
1 polymer ?
#
loop_
_entity_poly.entity_id
_entity_poly.type
_entity_poly.pdbx_seq_one_letter_code
_entity_poly.pdbx_strand_id
1 'polypeptide(L)'
;MNRSLINLHRLSVRYHSNAIHHVTANTGLVMAKRYNSSATSNNSNSSNKNSSEKKQQVDKQNLLLEAQFKQFEKNFIDSENAQQEDPNDSTKEKESFGAKFKRNITSFAVFGFLSFGLAVALTTSDETSYYINNHDAVVSNLINIKDYELLTKRLRHLSEYSASNNTLRDTLAQPKYINAFLNIILEYSDLEINNNAAKVIDNIVDSATDFSFIPKLMEVSQLEYIPSYVRKTLASAISKIALKDEMARLTLASNGAIEFLDEILDNKLYRSKLSLSSLMAICSTCKSIPTTIANQSPKRQELIDKYSNQSIQLESNVLALKTKELKDSGLLLYLHTSAGGFAWGFFESLRNKYPIKRALLNGCKNSIITAAVPIFFVGLMTTLATREFKKLDSPKEKLYFYFGGLYSLFPWYYILPVVERFSPYWIGGHVIGFMSFFTYLAYSDYDLFKSDMVLIQKDRLAPPREVLKKQIEENKSKN
;
A
#
# COMPACT_ATOMS: atom_id res chain seq x y z
N MET A 1 35.35 2.38 -14.07
CA MET A 1 34.11 1.60 -13.87
C MET A 1 32.85 2.51 -13.79
N ASN A 2 32.77 3.60 -14.57
CA ASN A 2 31.69 4.62 -14.49
C ASN A 2 30.88 4.81 -15.80
N ARG A 3 31.01 3.91 -16.78
CA ARG A 3 30.35 4.06 -18.10
C ARG A 3 29.03 3.28 -18.25
N SER A 4 28.69 2.32 -17.37
CA SER A 4 27.43 1.55 -17.49
C SER A 4 26.22 2.28 -16.92
N LEU A 5 26.38 3.08 -15.86
CA LEU A 5 25.30 3.89 -15.26
C LEU A 5 24.86 5.06 -16.16
N ILE A 6 25.77 5.63 -16.95
CA ILE A 6 25.46 6.73 -17.88
C ILE A 6 24.69 6.23 -19.12
N ASN A 7 24.91 4.98 -19.54
CA ASN A 7 24.19 4.39 -20.68
C ASN A 7 22.75 3.98 -20.34
N LEU A 8 22.47 3.58 -19.09
CA LEU A 8 21.10 3.31 -18.63
C LEU A 8 20.26 4.59 -18.51
N HIS A 9 20.86 5.71 -18.09
CA HIS A 9 20.18 7.01 -18.02
C HIS A 9 19.92 7.62 -19.42
N ARG A 10 20.74 7.29 -20.44
CA ARG A 10 20.49 7.73 -21.83
C ARG A 10 19.43 6.90 -22.56
N LEU A 11 19.20 5.65 -22.16
CA LEU A 11 18.15 4.79 -22.71
C LEU A 11 16.76 5.14 -22.17
N SER A 12 16.62 5.50 -20.88
CA SER A 12 15.34 5.93 -20.31
C SER A 12 14.87 7.30 -20.86
N VAL A 13 15.80 8.22 -21.11
CA VAL A 13 15.49 9.55 -21.68
C VAL A 13 15.13 9.48 -23.16
N ARG A 14 15.69 8.53 -23.94
CA ARG A 14 15.28 8.33 -25.35
C ARG A 14 13.89 7.74 -25.51
N TYR A 15 13.42 6.92 -24.57
CA TYR A 15 12.05 6.40 -24.62
C TYR A 15 10.99 7.46 -24.27
N HIS A 16 11.33 8.49 -23.49
CA HIS A 16 10.42 9.61 -23.21
C HIS A 16 10.49 10.74 -24.26
N SER A 17 11.60 10.88 -24.98
CA SER A 17 11.75 11.92 -26.02
C SER A 17 10.99 11.62 -27.32
N ASN A 18 10.79 10.35 -27.68
CA ASN A 18 10.09 9.99 -28.92
C ASN A 18 8.56 10.07 -28.80
N ALA A 19 8.01 10.16 -27.59
CA ALA A 19 6.57 10.34 -27.37
C ALA A 19 6.12 11.81 -27.41
N ILE A 20 7.06 12.77 -27.35
CA ILE A 20 6.76 14.21 -27.23
C ILE A 20 6.85 14.96 -28.57
N HIS A 21 7.43 14.36 -29.62
CA HIS A 21 7.65 15.04 -30.90
C HIS A 21 6.46 15.11 -31.87
N HIS A 22 5.26 14.66 -31.48
CA HIS A 22 4.08 14.70 -32.36
C HIS A 22 3.01 15.74 -32.01
N VAL A 23 3.20 16.62 -31.01
CA VAL A 23 2.11 17.51 -30.54
C VAL A 23 2.43 19.02 -30.64
N THR A 24 3.60 19.44 -31.09
CA THR A 24 3.93 20.89 -31.18
C THR A 24 4.31 21.32 -32.59
N ALA A 25 3.31 21.32 -33.48
CA ALA A 25 3.36 22.08 -34.72
C ALA A 25 2.00 22.74 -34.98
N ASN A 26 1.67 23.78 -34.22
CA ASN A 26 1.03 24.98 -34.76
C ASN A 26 0.73 26.03 -33.69
N THR A 27 0.86 27.29 -34.11
CA THR A 27 0.51 28.55 -33.42
C THR A 27 1.47 28.98 -32.31
N GLY A 28 2.17 30.11 -32.37
CA GLY A 28 1.94 31.34 -33.14
C GLY A 28 1.81 32.50 -32.14
N LEU A 29 2.81 33.37 -32.12
CA LEU A 29 2.91 34.60 -31.32
C LEU A 29 1.61 35.44 -31.26
N VAL A 30 1.44 36.22 -30.18
CA VAL A 30 1.41 37.70 -30.21
C VAL A 30 1.30 38.29 -28.78
N MET A 31 2.10 39.33 -28.55
CA MET A 31 2.18 40.21 -27.36
C MET A 31 0.96 41.12 -27.15
N ALA A 32 0.80 41.63 -25.91
CA ALA A 32 0.68 43.06 -25.51
C ALA A 32 -0.19 43.20 -24.24
N LYS A 33 0.33 43.63 -23.09
CA LYS A 33 0.58 45.01 -22.57
C LYS A 33 -0.67 45.76 -22.02
N ARG A 34 -0.58 46.07 -20.71
CA ARG A 34 -0.82 47.36 -20.00
C ARG A 34 -2.16 47.72 -19.30
N TYR A 35 -1.98 48.08 -18.01
CA TYR A 35 -2.46 49.26 -17.21
C TYR A 35 -3.90 49.25 -16.65
N ASN A 36 -4.07 49.27 -15.31
CA ASN A 36 -4.29 50.42 -14.38
C ASN A 36 -5.69 51.07 -14.57
N SER A 37 -6.46 51.50 -13.57
CA SER A 37 -6.26 51.85 -12.16
C SER A 37 -7.62 52.25 -11.54
N SER A 38 -7.68 52.31 -10.18
CA SER A 38 -8.45 53.30 -9.36
C SER A 38 -10.00 53.35 -9.46
N ALA A 39 -10.80 53.74 -8.47
CA ALA A 39 -10.68 54.07 -7.05
C ALA A 39 -12.11 54.45 -6.55
N THR A 40 -12.41 54.15 -5.28
CA THR A 40 -13.26 54.87 -4.30
C THR A 40 -14.61 55.53 -4.70
N SER A 41 -15.68 55.27 -3.94
CA SER A 41 -16.24 56.22 -2.94
C SER A 41 -17.61 55.83 -2.38
N ASN A 42 -17.95 56.49 -1.27
CA ASN A 42 -18.86 56.18 -0.16
C ASN A 42 -20.34 56.56 -0.34
N ASN A 43 -21.13 56.15 0.67
CA ASN A 43 -22.32 56.80 1.26
C ASN A 43 -23.63 56.72 0.47
N SER A 44 -24.83 56.65 1.06
CA SER A 44 -25.30 56.73 2.46
C SER A 44 -26.79 56.35 2.49
N ASN A 45 -27.27 55.94 3.67
CA ASN A 45 -28.65 55.87 4.16
C ASN A 45 -29.81 56.46 3.31
N SER A 46 -30.92 55.72 3.21
CA SER A 46 -32.15 55.98 4.01
C SER A 46 -33.44 55.47 3.34
N SER A 47 -34.43 55.25 4.21
CA SER A 47 -35.89 55.23 3.96
C SER A 47 -36.54 53.91 3.50
N ASN A 48 -37.04 53.22 4.52
CA ASN A 48 -38.15 52.29 4.51
C ASN A 48 -39.45 53.01 4.10
N LYS A 49 -39.94 52.72 2.90
CA LYS A 49 -41.36 52.75 2.48
C LYS A 49 -41.35 52.22 1.03
N ASN A 50 -41.79 50.97 0.83
CA ASN A 50 -42.18 50.31 -0.44
C ASN A 50 -42.00 48.77 -0.35
N SER A 51 -42.42 48.16 0.76
CA SER A 51 -42.27 46.71 1.00
C SER A 51 -43.24 45.84 0.19
N SER A 52 -44.26 46.42 -0.46
CA SER A 52 -45.24 45.70 -1.27
C SER A 52 -44.83 45.63 -2.75
N GLU A 53 -44.31 46.73 -3.32
CA GLU A 53 -43.81 46.78 -4.71
C GLU A 53 -42.43 46.13 -4.85
N LYS A 54 -41.56 46.23 -3.84
CA LYS A 54 -40.28 45.49 -3.83
C LYS A 54 -40.48 43.98 -3.79
N LYS A 55 -41.52 43.45 -3.13
CA LYS A 55 -41.78 42.01 -3.10
C LYS A 55 -42.21 41.48 -4.47
N GLN A 56 -43.09 42.19 -5.17
CA GLN A 56 -43.48 41.82 -6.54
C GLN A 56 -42.36 42.01 -7.57
N GLN A 57 -41.49 43.01 -7.40
CA GLN A 57 -40.30 43.16 -8.24
C GLN A 57 -39.25 42.08 -7.97
N VAL A 58 -39.05 41.69 -6.71
CA VAL A 58 -38.13 40.61 -6.31
C VAL A 58 -38.66 39.25 -6.77
N ASP A 59 -39.96 38.99 -6.71
CA ASP A 59 -40.54 37.74 -7.22
C ASP A 59 -40.48 37.67 -8.74
N LYS A 60 -40.70 38.78 -9.46
CA LYS A 60 -40.47 38.86 -10.91
C LYS A 60 -38.98 38.71 -11.27
N GLN A 61 -38.07 39.28 -10.48
CA GLN A 61 -36.62 39.11 -10.67
C GLN A 61 -36.20 37.67 -10.40
N ASN A 62 -36.73 37.02 -9.37
CA ASN A 62 -36.44 35.62 -9.04
C ASN A 62 -36.99 34.68 -10.11
N LEU A 63 -38.20 34.92 -10.63
CA LEU A 63 -38.75 34.18 -11.78
C LEU A 63 -37.92 34.37 -13.06
N LEU A 64 -37.44 35.59 -13.32
CA LEU A 64 -36.52 35.86 -14.43
C LEU A 64 -35.16 35.19 -14.24
N LEU A 65 -34.63 35.19 -13.01
CA LEU A 65 -33.37 34.55 -12.66
C LEU A 65 -33.48 33.03 -12.77
N GLU A 66 -34.62 32.45 -12.36
CA GLU A 66 -34.90 31.01 -12.44
C GLU A 66 -35.15 30.58 -13.88
N ALA A 67 -35.81 31.41 -14.69
CA ALA A 67 -35.93 31.20 -16.14
C ALA A 67 -34.57 31.30 -16.84
N GLN A 68 -33.73 32.27 -16.47
CA GLN A 68 -32.35 32.38 -16.96
C GLN A 68 -31.49 31.21 -16.49
N PHE A 69 -31.67 30.71 -15.26
CA PHE A 69 -30.96 29.53 -14.76
C PHE A 69 -31.37 28.27 -15.51
N LYS A 70 -32.67 28.05 -15.75
CA LYS A 70 -33.16 26.91 -16.55
C LYS A 70 -32.72 27.01 -18.01
N GLN A 71 -32.66 28.22 -18.57
CA GLN A 71 -32.16 28.44 -19.93
C GLN A 71 -30.64 28.29 -20.01
N PHE A 72 -29.90 28.69 -18.97
CA PHE A 72 -28.46 28.45 -18.85
C PHE A 72 -28.16 26.97 -18.65
N GLU A 73 -28.93 26.25 -17.84
CA GLU A 73 -28.81 24.80 -17.62
C GLU A 73 -29.13 24.02 -18.90
N LYS A 74 -30.18 24.43 -19.64
CA LYS A 74 -30.52 23.85 -20.94
C LYS A 74 -29.44 24.15 -21.99
N ASN A 75 -28.94 25.38 -22.06
CA ASN A 75 -27.85 25.74 -22.98
C ASN A 75 -26.51 25.10 -22.57
N PHE A 76 -26.27 24.84 -21.28
CA PHE A 76 -25.08 24.14 -20.79
C PHE A 76 -25.13 22.66 -21.19
N ILE A 77 -26.29 22.00 -21.00
CA ILE A 77 -26.53 20.62 -21.44
C ILE A 77 -26.46 20.50 -22.96
N ASP A 78 -27.03 21.44 -23.71
CA ASP A 78 -26.99 21.46 -25.17
C ASP A 78 -25.58 21.78 -25.70
N SER A 79 -24.79 22.60 -24.99
CA SER A 79 -23.38 22.89 -25.33
C SER A 79 -22.41 21.76 -24.95
N GLU A 80 -22.69 20.99 -23.89
CA GLU A 80 -21.92 19.79 -23.52
C GLU A 80 -22.16 18.62 -24.49
N ASN A 81 -23.36 18.53 -25.09
CA ASN A 81 -23.62 17.58 -26.17
C ASN A 81 -23.01 18.00 -27.52
N ALA A 82 -22.83 19.31 -27.76
CA ALA A 82 -22.31 19.84 -29.01
C ALA A 82 -20.77 19.89 -29.11
N GLN A 83 -20.03 19.76 -28.00
CA GLN A 83 -18.55 19.78 -28.00
C GLN A 83 -17.90 18.39 -28.03
N GLN A 84 -18.68 17.34 -28.27
CA GLN A 84 -18.19 15.96 -28.45
C GLN A 84 -18.37 15.42 -29.89
N GLU A 85 -18.61 16.31 -30.86
CA GLU A 85 -18.59 15.97 -32.28
C GLU A 85 -17.28 16.45 -32.92
N ASP A 86 -16.44 15.49 -33.28
CA ASP A 86 -15.39 15.69 -34.28
C ASP A 86 -16.05 16.25 -35.55
N PRO A 87 -15.60 17.38 -36.13
CA PRO A 87 -16.27 18.01 -37.27
C PRO A 87 -16.21 17.17 -38.57
N ASN A 88 -15.64 15.97 -38.53
CA ASN A 88 -15.60 15.01 -39.63
C ASN A 88 -16.57 13.82 -39.48
N ASP A 89 -17.38 13.74 -38.41
CA ASP A 89 -18.28 12.60 -38.17
C ASP A 89 -19.75 12.96 -38.46
N SER A 90 -20.01 13.56 -39.63
CA SER A 90 -21.35 13.88 -40.10
C SER A 90 -21.99 12.67 -40.80
N THR A 91 -22.29 11.61 -40.03
CA THR A 91 -23.30 10.58 -40.36
C THR A 91 -23.49 9.59 -39.20
N LYS A 92 -23.72 10.06 -37.97
CA LYS A 92 -24.27 9.18 -36.93
C LYS A 92 -25.78 9.02 -37.14
N GLU A 93 -26.15 8.04 -37.96
CA GLU A 93 -27.47 7.42 -37.90
C GLU A 93 -27.82 7.18 -36.42
N LYS A 94 -29.02 7.62 -36.00
CA LYS A 94 -29.54 7.33 -34.67
C LYS A 94 -29.61 5.82 -34.51
N GLU A 95 -28.56 5.21 -33.93
CA GLU A 95 -28.51 3.78 -33.66
C GLU A 95 -29.80 3.34 -32.99
N SER A 96 -30.55 2.46 -33.65
CA SER A 96 -31.75 1.84 -33.13
C SER A 96 -31.46 1.25 -31.74
N PHE A 97 -32.42 1.36 -30.82
CA PHE A 97 -32.31 0.77 -29.47
C PHE A 97 -31.87 -0.70 -29.51
N GLY A 98 -32.33 -1.45 -30.52
CA GLY A 98 -31.91 -2.84 -30.74
C GLY A 98 -30.43 -3.00 -31.08
N ALA A 99 -29.82 -2.06 -31.81
CA ALA A 99 -28.39 -2.08 -32.12
C ALA A 99 -27.55 -1.77 -30.87
N LYS A 100 -27.96 -0.80 -30.04
CA LYS A 100 -27.30 -0.51 -28.76
C LYS A 100 -27.40 -1.68 -27.78
N PHE A 101 -28.56 -2.31 -27.69
CA PHE A 101 -28.79 -3.47 -26.84
C PHE A 101 -27.93 -4.66 -27.29
N LYS A 102 -27.92 -4.98 -28.60
CA LYS A 102 -27.07 -6.02 -29.17
C LYS A 102 -25.59 -5.74 -28.92
N ARG A 103 -25.11 -4.51 -29.16
CA ARG A 103 -23.72 -4.12 -28.88
C ARG A 103 -23.36 -4.35 -27.42
N ASN A 104 -24.20 -3.92 -26.48
CA ASN A 104 -23.93 -4.08 -25.06
C ASN A 104 -23.90 -5.54 -24.63
N ILE A 105 -24.80 -6.39 -25.16
CA ILE A 105 -24.76 -7.84 -24.92
C ILE A 105 -23.49 -8.46 -25.49
N THR A 106 -23.12 -8.11 -26.73
CA THR A 106 -21.89 -8.64 -27.35
C THR A 106 -20.67 -8.23 -26.55
N SER A 107 -20.56 -6.96 -26.15
CA SER A 107 -19.47 -6.48 -25.31
C SER A 107 -19.44 -7.18 -23.95
N PHE A 108 -20.61 -7.40 -23.33
CA PHE A 108 -20.73 -8.15 -22.08
C PHE A 108 -20.23 -9.59 -22.23
N ALA A 109 -20.65 -10.29 -23.29
CA ALA A 109 -20.22 -11.66 -23.58
C ALA A 109 -18.72 -11.77 -23.89
N VAL A 110 -18.18 -10.88 -24.73
CA VAL A 110 -16.75 -10.84 -25.07
C VAL A 110 -15.91 -10.54 -23.83
N PHE A 111 -16.32 -9.56 -23.03
CA PHE A 111 -15.63 -9.23 -21.79
C PHE A 111 -15.68 -10.38 -20.78
N GLY A 112 -16.81 -11.10 -20.73
CA GLY A 112 -16.96 -12.31 -19.92
C GLY A 112 -16.01 -13.41 -20.35
N PHE A 113 -15.93 -13.70 -21.65
CA PHE A 113 -15.00 -14.70 -22.18
C PHE A 113 -13.53 -14.36 -21.87
N LEU A 114 -13.14 -13.09 -22.06
CA LEU A 114 -11.79 -12.62 -21.72
C LEU A 114 -11.50 -12.72 -20.23
N SER A 115 -12.45 -12.29 -19.38
CA SER A 115 -12.34 -12.37 -17.92
C SER A 115 -12.20 -13.83 -17.46
N PHE A 116 -12.94 -14.75 -18.08
CA PHE A 116 -12.85 -16.18 -17.78
C PHE A 116 -11.49 -16.76 -18.18
N GLY A 117 -11.01 -16.48 -19.39
CA GLY A 117 -9.69 -16.94 -19.84
C GLY A 117 -8.56 -16.47 -18.94
N LEU A 118 -8.59 -15.20 -18.52
CA LEU A 118 -7.64 -14.66 -17.54
C LEU A 118 -7.76 -15.32 -16.17
N ALA A 119 -8.99 -15.57 -15.69
CA ALA A 119 -9.21 -16.24 -14.41
C ALA A 119 -8.69 -17.69 -14.41
N VAL A 120 -8.85 -18.41 -15.53
CA VAL A 120 -8.27 -19.76 -15.69
C VAL A 120 -6.75 -19.69 -15.64
N ALA A 121 -6.13 -18.78 -16.39
CA ALA A 121 -4.68 -18.61 -16.41
C ALA A 121 -4.10 -18.31 -15.02
N LEU A 122 -4.81 -17.49 -14.21
CA LEU A 122 -4.40 -17.15 -12.84
C LEU A 122 -4.58 -18.29 -11.83
N THR A 123 -5.36 -19.32 -12.15
CA THR A 123 -5.67 -20.43 -11.22
C THR A 123 -5.04 -21.77 -11.58
N THR A 124 -4.58 -21.95 -12.82
CA THR A 124 -4.04 -23.22 -13.32
C THR A 124 -2.82 -23.78 -12.58
N SER A 125 -2.05 -22.94 -11.88
CA SER A 125 -0.84 -23.35 -11.15
C SER A 125 -1.01 -23.30 -9.62
N ASP A 126 -2.25 -23.30 -9.13
CA ASP A 126 -2.52 -23.17 -7.71
C ASP A 126 -2.62 -24.54 -7.01
N GLU A 127 -1.58 -24.86 -6.23
CA GLU A 127 -1.51 -26.10 -5.46
C GLU A 127 -1.98 -25.93 -3.99
N THR A 128 -2.58 -24.79 -3.62
CA THR A 128 -2.95 -24.48 -2.22
C THR A 128 -3.73 -25.62 -1.56
N SER A 129 -4.73 -26.21 -2.23
CA SER A 129 -5.50 -27.32 -1.66
C SER A 129 -4.66 -28.57 -1.39
N TYR A 130 -3.66 -28.85 -2.22
CA TYR A 130 -2.76 -29.98 -2.01
C TYR A 130 -1.92 -29.76 -0.75
N TYR A 131 -1.40 -28.55 -0.55
CA TYR A 131 -0.63 -28.18 0.64
C TYR A 131 -1.46 -28.21 1.92
N ILE A 132 -2.72 -27.77 1.89
CA ILE A 132 -3.63 -27.85 3.05
C ILE A 132 -3.90 -29.32 3.41
N ASN A 133 -4.29 -30.13 2.43
CA ASN A 133 -4.71 -31.52 2.69
C ASN A 133 -3.53 -32.46 3.03
N ASN A 134 -2.32 -32.16 2.59
CA ASN A 134 -1.14 -33.02 2.76
C ASN A 134 -0.02 -32.35 3.59
N HIS A 135 -0.36 -31.34 4.41
CA HIS A 135 0.61 -30.49 5.11
C HIS A 135 1.65 -31.28 5.93
N ASP A 136 1.23 -32.32 6.68
CA ASP A 136 2.13 -33.22 7.41
C ASP A 136 3.19 -33.85 6.49
N ALA A 137 2.75 -34.50 5.41
CA ALA A 137 3.63 -35.15 4.45
C ALA A 137 4.54 -34.15 3.73
N VAL A 138 4.03 -32.96 3.40
CA VAL A 138 4.84 -31.89 2.77
C VAL A 138 5.98 -31.48 3.71
N VAL A 139 5.69 -31.15 4.98
CA VAL A 139 6.72 -30.68 5.91
C VAL A 139 7.71 -31.80 6.26
N SER A 140 7.23 -33.02 6.50
CA SER A 140 8.14 -34.16 6.73
C SER A 140 9.04 -34.44 5.53
N ASN A 141 8.53 -34.30 4.30
CA ASN A 141 9.35 -34.44 3.11
C ASN A 141 10.39 -33.32 2.99
N LEU A 142 10.06 -32.07 3.32
CA LEU A 142 10.99 -30.95 3.24
C LEU A 142 12.26 -31.18 4.07
N ILE A 143 12.13 -31.78 5.25
CA ILE A 143 13.28 -32.08 6.13
C ILE A 143 14.21 -33.14 5.49
N ASN A 144 13.67 -34.03 4.66
CA ASN A 144 14.40 -35.16 4.09
C ASN A 144 14.95 -34.92 2.67
N ILE A 145 14.63 -33.79 2.03
CA ILE A 145 15.10 -33.49 0.67
C ILE A 145 16.59 -33.12 0.71
N LYS A 146 17.42 -33.90 0.01
CA LYS A 146 18.86 -33.61 -0.17
C LYS A 146 19.15 -32.75 -1.41
N ASP A 147 18.21 -32.66 -2.33
CA ASP A 147 18.33 -31.83 -3.53
C ASP A 147 18.00 -30.36 -3.19
N TYR A 148 19.03 -29.53 -3.17
CA TYR A 148 18.93 -28.10 -2.84
C TYR A 148 17.97 -27.35 -3.76
N GLU A 149 17.96 -27.62 -5.06
CA GLU A 149 17.11 -26.88 -6.01
C GLU A 149 15.63 -27.22 -5.78
N LEU A 150 15.35 -28.51 -5.57
CA LEU A 150 14.01 -28.98 -5.24
C LEU A 150 13.53 -28.43 -3.89
N LEU A 151 14.38 -28.41 -2.87
CA LEU A 151 14.07 -27.88 -1.54
C LEU A 151 13.75 -26.38 -1.62
N THR A 152 14.60 -25.60 -2.30
CA THR A 152 14.39 -24.16 -2.51
C THR A 152 13.07 -23.90 -3.23
N LYS A 153 12.78 -24.64 -4.31
CA LYS A 153 11.52 -24.48 -5.06
C LYS A 153 10.30 -24.77 -4.18
N ARG A 154 10.31 -25.87 -3.42
CA ARG A 154 9.18 -26.23 -2.55
C ARG A 154 8.99 -25.27 -1.38
N LEU A 155 10.07 -24.79 -0.76
CA LEU A 155 10.00 -23.76 0.29
C LEU A 155 9.50 -22.43 -0.26
N ARG A 156 9.92 -22.05 -1.48
CA ARG A 156 9.41 -20.85 -2.15
C ARG A 156 7.89 -20.94 -2.34
N HIS A 157 7.40 -22.03 -2.93
CA HIS A 157 5.96 -22.25 -3.10
C HIS A 157 5.21 -22.21 -1.75
N LEU A 158 5.75 -22.89 -0.73
CA LEU A 158 5.15 -22.88 0.61
C LEU A 158 5.12 -21.47 1.23
N SER A 159 6.16 -20.66 1.02
CA SER A 159 6.22 -19.28 1.49
C SER A 159 5.20 -18.39 0.77
N GLU A 160 4.99 -18.58 -0.53
CA GLU A 160 4.02 -17.83 -1.33
C GLU A 160 2.58 -18.22 -0.97
N TYR A 161 2.30 -19.51 -0.83
CA TYR A 161 0.97 -20.00 -0.44
C TYR A 161 0.62 -19.64 1.01
N SER A 162 1.57 -19.76 1.95
CA SER A 162 1.34 -19.32 3.34
C SER A 162 1.17 -17.81 3.47
N ALA A 163 1.72 -16.99 2.59
CA ALA A 163 1.46 -15.54 2.59
C ALA A 163 0.03 -15.19 2.11
N SER A 164 -0.53 -16.04 1.27
CA SER A 164 -1.71 -15.76 0.45
C SER A 164 -2.96 -16.56 0.82
N ASN A 165 -2.89 -17.50 1.77
CA ASN A 165 -4.03 -18.29 2.23
C ASN A 165 -4.02 -18.45 3.77
N ASN A 166 -5.16 -18.16 4.42
CA ASN A 166 -5.29 -18.18 5.88
C ASN A 166 -5.41 -19.60 6.43
N THR A 167 -6.19 -20.49 5.79
CA THR A 167 -6.35 -21.87 6.26
C THR A 167 -5.01 -22.61 6.32
N LEU A 168 -4.15 -22.43 5.33
CA LEU A 168 -2.79 -22.97 5.31
C LEU A 168 -1.93 -22.37 6.41
N ARG A 169 -2.05 -21.06 6.70
CA ARG A 169 -1.34 -20.43 7.83
C ARG A 169 -1.75 -21.07 9.14
N ASP A 170 -3.05 -21.18 9.38
CA ASP A 170 -3.61 -21.73 10.61
C ASP A 170 -3.19 -23.20 10.79
N THR A 171 -3.23 -23.97 9.70
CA THR A 171 -2.80 -25.37 9.68
C THR A 171 -1.31 -25.53 10.01
N LEU A 172 -0.46 -24.66 9.45
CA LEU A 172 0.99 -24.69 9.66
C LEU A 172 1.43 -24.02 10.97
N ALA A 173 0.56 -23.30 11.67
CA ALA A 173 0.89 -22.54 12.89
C ALA A 173 1.16 -23.40 14.14
N GLN A 174 1.40 -24.70 13.97
CA GLN A 174 1.68 -25.63 15.04
C GLN A 174 3.18 -25.60 15.40
N PRO A 175 3.54 -25.73 16.69
CA PRO A 175 4.94 -25.72 17.12
C PRO A 175 5.83 -26.73 16.40
N LYS A 176 5.30 -27.93 16.06
CA LYS A 176 6.06 -28.96 15.33
C LYS A 176 6.58 -28.47 13.97
N TYR A 177 5.77 -27.71 13.22
CA TYR A 177 6.15 -27.22 11.89
C TYR A 177 7.06 -26.00 11.99
N ILE A 178 6.78 -25.08 12.91
CA ILE A 178 7.65 -23.93 13.18
C ILE A 178 9.05 -24.43 13.56
N ASN A 179 9.13 -25.41 14.46
CA ASN A 179 10.39 -26.03 14.87
C ASN A 179 11.10 -26.77 13.72
N ALA A 180 10.36 -27.32 12.75
CA ALA A 180 10.93 -27.92 11.55
C ALA A 180 11.54 -26.87 10.62
N PHE A 181 10.88 -25.73 10.40
CA PHE A 181 11.45 -24.63 9.60
C PHE A 181 12.67 -23.99 10.29
N LEU A 182 12.65 -23.88 11.63
CA LEU A 182 13.83 -23.47 12.40
C LEU A 182 14.99 -24.48 12.25
N ASN A 183 14.70 -25.79 12.22
CA ASN A 183 15.71 -26.81 11.93
C ASN A 183 16.30 -26.65 10.53
N ILE A 184 15.48 -26.39 9.52
CA ILE A 184 15.96 -26.15 8.15
C ILE A 184 16.93 -24.95 8.13
N ILE A 185 16.61 -23.85 8.82
CA ILE A 185 17.51 -22.70 8.94
C ILE A 185 18.85 -23.08 9.60
N LEU A 186 18.81 -23.98 10.58
CA LEU A 186 20.00 -24.47 11.28
C LEU A 186 20.80 -25.50 10.48
N GLU A 187 20.17 -26.27 9.61
CA GLU A 187 20.81 -27.33 8.83
C GLU A 187 21.45 -26.79 7.54
N TYR A 188 20.78 -25.86 6.87
CA TYR A 188 21.21 -25.37 5.56
C TYR A 188 22.00 -24.05 5.68
N SER A 189 23.06 -23.93 4.89
CA SER A 189 23.83 -22.67 4.75
C SER A 189 23.36 -21.79 3.60
N ASP A 190 22.49 -22.32 2.74
CA ASP A 190 21.99 -21.60 1.58
C ASP A 190 21.04 -20.45 1.98
N LEU A 191 21.29 -19.28 1.41
CA LEU A 191 20.54 -18.07 1.74
C LEU A 191 19.08 -18.15 1.30
N GLU A 192 18.78 -18.72 0.14
CA GLU A 192 17.42 -18.79 -0.39
C GLU A 192 16.57 -19.78 0.41
N ILE A 193 17.14 -20.93 0.78
CA ILE A 193 16.50 -21.90 1.69
C ILE A 193 16.14 -21.23 3.02
N ASN A 194 17.13 -20.59 3.67
CA ASN A 194 16.93 -19.97 4.97
C ASN A 194 15.93 -18.81 4.92
N ASN A 195 15.97 -18.01 3.85
CA ASN A 195 15.02 -16.91 3.63
C ASN A 195 13.59 -17.41 3.46
N ASN A 196 13.38 -18.44 2.62
CA ASN A 196 12.04 -18.97 2.37
C ASN A 196 11.49 -19.65 3.63
N ALA A 197 12.32 -20.39 4.38
CA ALA A 197 11.93 -20.98 5.66
C ALA A 197 11.54 -19.90 6.70
N ALA A 198 12.34 -18.83 6.82
CA ALA A 198 12.03 -17.72 7.72
C ALA A 198 10.76 -16.97 7.31
N LYS A 199 10.50 -16.81 6.02
CA LYS A 199 9.25 -16.21 5.51
C LYS A 199 8.03 -17.07 5.83
N VAL A 200 8.13 -18.40 5.70
CA VAL A 200 7.05 -19.30 6.14
C VAL A 200 6.75 -19.07 7.62
N ILE A 201 7.78 -19.03 8.48
CA ILE A 201 7.61 -18.72 9.91
C ILE A 201 6.93 -17.36 10.09
N ASP A 202 7.43 -16.29 9.48
CA ASP A 202 6.85 -14.94 9.59
C ASP A 202 5.39 -14.87 9.14
N ASN A 203 4.99 -15.68 8.15
CA ASN A 203 3.60 -15.77 7.70
C ASN A 203 2.69 -16.46 8.71
N ILE A 204 3.14 -17.57 9.31
CA ILE A 204 2.29 -18.47 10.12
C ILE A 204 2.21 -18.09 11.60
N VAL A 205 3.20 -17.37 12.15
CA VAL A 205 3.22 -17.01 13.58
C VAL A 205 2.01 -16.17 14.02
N ASP A 206 1.41 -15.42 13.10
CA ASP A 206 0.16 -14.67 13.30
C ASP A 206 -1.06 -15.56 13.60
N SER A 207 -0.98 -16.85 13.30
CA SER A 207 -2.04 -17.82 13.59
C SER A 207 -1.69 -18.76 14.75
N ALA A 208 -0.46 -18.72 15.27
CA ALA A 208 -0.03 -19.60 16.36
C ALA A 208 -0.73 -19.25 17.68
N THR A 209 -1.16 -20.29 18.40
CA THR A 209 -1.79 -20.22 19.74
C THR A 209 -0.92 -20.85 20.83
N ASP A 210 -0.05 -21.80 20.47
CA ASP A 210 0.92 -22.41 21.36
C ASP A 210 2.30 -21.84 21.07
N PHE A 211 2.92 -21.20 22.07
CA PHE A 211 4.19 -20.50 21.95
C PHE A 211 5.40 -21.31 22.47
N SER A 212 5.27 -22.63 22.63
CA SER A 212 6.35 -23.53 23.06
C SER A 212 7.59 -23.52 22.16
N PHE A 213 7.49 -23.00 20.94
CA PHE A 213 8.61 -22.82 20.01
C PHE A 213 9.45 -21.54 20.27
N ILE A 214 9.00 -20.61 21.13
CA ILE A 214 9.70 -19.34 21.41
C ILE A 214 11.17 -19.54 21.80
N PRO A 215 11.54 -20.46 22.73
CA PRO A 215 12.93 -20.61 23.14
C PRO A 215 13.86 -20.90 21.96
N LYS A 216 13.43 -21.81 21.06
CA LYS A 216 14.19 -22.17 19.86
C LYS A 216 14.20 -21.03 18.83
N LEU A 217 13.09 -20.33 18.65
CA LEU A 217 13.03 -19.16 17.77
C LEU A 217 14.05 -18.10 18.22
N MET A 218 14.12 -17.84 19.52
CA MET A 218 15.08 -16.91 20.09
C MET A 218 16.52 -17.38 19.92
N GLU A 219 16.80 -18.65 20.24
CA GLU A 219 18.10 -19.28 20.02
C GLU A 219 18.57 -19.08 18.57
N VAL A 220 17.75 -19.47 17.58
CA VAL A 220 18.10 -19.34 16.16
C VAL A 220 18.33 -17.88 15.76
N SER A 221 17.49 -16.95 16.23
CA SER A 221 17.55 -15.53 15.86
C SER A 221 18.81 -14.81 16.36
N GLN A 222 19.39 -15.30 17.46
CA GLN A 222 20.54 -14.70 18.13
C GLN A 222 21.88 -15.26 17.61
N LEU A 223 21.86 -16.30 16.78
CA LEU A 223 23.10 -16.87 16.22
C LEU A 223 23.77 -15.90 15.25
N GLU A 224 25.04 -15.59 15.53
CA GLU A 224 25.84 -14.61 14.78
C GLU A 224 26.07 -14.98 13.30
N TYR A 225 26.03 -16.27 12.97
CA TYR A 225 26.26 -16.77 11.62
C TYR A 225 24.98 -16.88 10.77
N ILE A 226 23.82 -16.54 11.32
CA ILE A 226 22.56 -16.51 10.56
C ILE A 226 22.54 -15.23 9.70
N PRO A 227 22.15 -15.32 8.40
CA PRO A 227 22.14 -14.17 7.53
C PRO A 227 21.33 -12.99 8.09
N SER A 228 21.82 -11.79 7.82
CA SER A 228 21.26 -10.51 8.24
C SER A 228 19.76 -10.39 7.91
N TYR A 229 19.39 -10.77 6.68
CA TYR A 229 18.02 -10.73 6.20
C TYR A 229 17.12 -11.74 6.92
N VAL A 230 17.63 -12.96 7.16
CA VAL A 230 16.94 -13.99 7.95
C VAL A 230 16.68 -13.50 9.37
N ARG A 231 17.69 -12.91 10.03
CA ARG A 231 17.54 -12.31 11.37
C ARG A 231 16.46 -11.22 11.38
N LYS A 232 16.41 -10.36 10.35
CA LYS A 232 15.36 -9.34 10.20
C LYS A 232 13.96 -9.97 10.06
N THR A 233 13.82 -11.03 9.26
CA THR A 233 12.54 -11.74 9.09
C THR A 233 12.10 -12.44 10.38
N LEU A 234 13.02 -13.08 11.12
CA LEU A 234 12.71 -13.66 12.42
C LEU A 234 12.36 -12.58 13.46
N ALA A 235 13.01 -11.41 13.42
CA ALA A 235 12.64 -10.28 14.27
C ALA A 235 11.22 -9.76 13.99
N SER A 236 10.80 -9.75 12.72
CA SER A 236 9.40 -9.48 12.35
C SER A 236 8.45 -10.53 12.96
N ALA A 237 8.79 -11.82 12.87
CA ALA A 237 7.99 -12.89 13.45
C ALA A 237 7.86 -12.77 14.99
N ILE A 238 8.98 -12.51 15.68
CA ILE A 238 9.01 -12.24 17.13
C ILE A 238 8.12 -11.05 17.49
N SER A 239 8.18 -9.98 16.68
CA SER A 239 7.39 -8.78 16.89
C SER A 239 5.89 -9.05 16.75
N LYS A 240 5.49 -9.84 15.74
CA LYS A 240 4.09 -10.27 15.56
C LYS A 240 3.57 -11.08 16.76
N ILE A 241 4.38 -12.00 17.29
CA ILE A 241 4.05 -12.77 18.49
C ILE A 241 3.86 -11.86 19.70
N ALA A 242 4.78 -10.90 19.91
CA ALA A 242 4.72 -9.97 21.02
C ALA A 242 3.44 -9.12 21.05
N LEU A 243 2.88 -8.79 19.89
CA LEU A 243 1.67 -7.96 19.82
C LEU A 243 0.38 -8.72 20.12
N LYS A 244 0.38 -10.04 20.13
CA LYS A 244 -0.83 -10.85 20.31
C LYS A 244 -1.29 -10.99 21.75
N ASP A 245 -0.38 -11.40 22.62
CA ASP A 245 -0.74 -11.97 23.92
C ASP A 245 0.27 -11.59 24.99
N GLU A 246 -0.22 -11.40 26.21
CA GLU A 246 0.60 -10.98 27.34
C GLU A 246 1.56 -12.08 27.82
N MET A 247 1.11 -13.34 27.85
CA MET A 247 1.96 -14.48 28.21
C MET A 247 3.05 -14.72 27.15
N ALA A 248 2.75 -14.47 25.88
CA ALA A 248 3.75 -14.48 24.81
C ALA A 248 4.84 -13.43 25.04
N ARG A 249 4.49 -12.21 25.46
CA ARG A 249 5.46 -11.14 25.78
C ARG A 249 6.38 -11.53 26.93
N LEU A 250 5.82 -12.09 28.00
CA LEU A 250 6.60 -12.55 29.15
C LEU A 250 7.56 -13.69 28.75
N THR A 251 7.08 -14.63 27.94
CA THR A 251 7.91 -15.74 27.43
C THR A 251 9.04 -15.22 26.54
N LEU A 252 8.75 -14.27 25.65
CA LEU A 252 9.75 -13.60 24.80
C LEU A 252 10.80 -12.86 25.65
N ALA A 253 10.37 -12.11 26.66
CA ALA A 253 11.27 -11.39 27.56
C ALA A 253 12.24 -12.33 28.29
N SER A 254 11.72 -13.44 28.83
CA SER A 254 12.51 -14.47 29.52
C SER A 254 13.56 -15.14 28.62
N ASN A 255 13.33 -15.17 27.30
CA ASN A 255 14.24 -15.75 26.31
C ASN A 255 15.13 -14.70 25.60
N GLY A 256 15.23 -13.48 26.12
CA GLY A 256 16.18 -12.47 25.61
C GLY A 256 15.69 -11.67 24.40
N ALA A 257 14.38 -11.56 24.18
CA ALA A 257 13.83 -10.75 23.10
C ALA A 257 14.08 -9.24 23.27
N ILE A 258 14.24 -8.75 24.50
CA ILE A 258 14.47 -7.32 24.78
C ILE A 258 15.82 -6.90 24.19
N GLU A 259 16.89 -7.59 24.54
CA GLU A 259 18.23 -7.30 24.04
C GLU A 259 18.33 -7.49 22.52
N PHE A 260 17.73 -8.57 22.02
CA PHE A 260 17.72 -8.86 20.58
C PHE A 260 17.01 -7.77 19.77
N LEU A 261 15.82 -7.33 20.19
CA LEU A 261 15.09 -6.27 19.47
C LEU A 261 15.77 -4.91 19.59
N ASP A 262 16.43 -4.60 20.71
CA ASP A 262 17.24 -3.38 20.85
C ASP A 262 18.44 -3.39 19.88
N GLU A 263 19.17 -4.51 19.77
CA GLU A 263 20.26 -4.69 18.79
C GLU A 263 19.76 -4.49 17.33
N ILE A 264 18.58 -5.03 17.02
CA ILE A 264 17.93 -4.87 15.71
C ILE A 264 17.59 -3.39 15.45
N LEU A 265 17.12 -2.66 16.45
CA LEU A 265 16.74 -1.24 16.31
C LEU A 265 17.93 -0.29 16.17
N ASP A 266 19.06 -0.63 16.80
CA ASP A 266 20.31 0.14 16.69
C ASP A 266 20.90 0.08 15.28
N ASN A 267 20.58 -0.97 14.51
CA ASN A 267 21.04 -1.10 13.14
C ASN A 267 20.09 -0.41 12.14
N LYS A 268 20.60 0.61 11.43
CA LYS A 268 19.85 1.36 10.40
C LYS A 268 19.26 0.51 9.28
N LEU A 269 19.79 -0.70 9.03
CA LEU A 269 19.29 -1.59 7.97
C LEU A 269 18.18 -2.54 8.45
N TYR A 270 18.14 -2.85 9.76
CA TYR A 270 17.14 -3.75 10.33
C TYR A 270 15.99 -3.02 11.02
N ARG A 271 16.19 -1.74 11.35
CA ARG A 271 15.21 -0.93 12.05
C ARG A 271 13.83 -1.08 11.39
N SER A 272 12.85 -1.38 12.22
CA SER A 272 11.46 -1.48 11.81
C SER A 272 10.57 -0.90 12.90
N LYS A 273 9.51 -0.18 12.50
CA LYS A 273 8.49 0.33 13.43
C LYS A 273 7.80 -0.79 14.22
N LEU A 274 7.67 -1.96 13.59
CA LEU A 274 7.06 -3.16 14.18
C LEU A 274 7.90 -3.66 15.36
N SER A 275 9.23 -3.74 15.19
CA SER A 275 10.17 -4.11 16.26
C SER A 275 10.16 -3.10 17.41
N LEU A 276 10.09 -1.80 17.12
CA LEU A 276 10.01 -0.76 18.15
C LEU A 276 8.71 -0.87 18.97
N SER A 277 7.57 -1.01 18.29
CA SER A 277 6.27 -1.14 18.97
C SER A 277 6.19 -2.41 19.82
N SER A 278 6.80 -3.50 19.34
CA SER A 278 6.86 -4.77 20.06
C SER A 278 7.78 -4.71 21.27
N LEU A 279 8.94 -4.05 21.14
CA LEU A 279 9.85 -3.82 22.27
C LEU A 279 9.19 -2.95 23.35
N MET A 280 8.48 -1.88 22.97
CA MET A 280 7.68 -1.08 23.91
C MET A 280 6.61 -1.93 24.62
N ALA A 281 5.87 -2.77 23.87
CA ALA A 281 4.84 -3.64 24.43
C ALA A 281 5.42 -4.66 25.42
N ILE A 282 6.54 -5.32 25.08
CA ILE A 282 7.22 -6.26 25.97
C ILE A 282 7.69 -5.56 27.24
N CYS A 283 8.41 -4.43 27.11
CA CYS A 283 8.93 -3.70 28.27
C CYS A 283 7.82 -3.13 29.16
N SER A 284 6.70 -2.67 28.57
CA SER A 284 5.53 -2.22 29.33
C SER A 284 4.91 -3.36 30.14
N THR A 285 4.69 -4.53 29.52
CA THR A 285 4.18 -5.73 30.21
C THR A 285 5.13 -6.22 31.31
N CYS A 286 6.44 -6.21 31.08
CA CYS A 286 7.43 -6.57 32.11
C CYS A 286 7.41 -5.61 33.32
N LYS A 287 7.06 -4.33 33.10
CA LYS A 287 6.94 -3.34 34.17
C LYS A 287 5.64 -3.46 34.95
N SER A 288 4.54 -3.89 34.30
CA SER A 288 3.24 -4.10 34.94
C SER A 288 3.13 -5.44 35.67
N ILE A 289 3.84 -6.49 35.24
CA ILE A 289 3.89 -7.80 35.89
C ILE A 289 5.33 -8.13 36.32
N PRO A 290 5.75 -7.74 37.53
CA PRO A 290 7.15 -7.83 37.96
C PRO A 290 7.69 -9.25 38.25
N THR A 291 6.96 -10.33 37.96
CA THR A 291 7.10 -11.58 38.75
C THR A 291 7.62 -12.84 38.05
N THR A 292 8.26 -12.81 36.87
CA THR A 292 8.78 -14.06 36.26
C THR A 292 10.17 -14.04 35.64
N ILE A 293 10.87 -12.90 35.61
CA ILE A 293 12.22 -12.84 34.99
C ILE A 293 13.27 -13.05 36.08
N ALA A 294 13.64 -14.30 36.33
CA ALA A 294 14.78 -14.65 37.16
C ALA A 294 16.07 -14.03 36.57
N ASN A 295 16.73 -13.17 37.34
CA ASN A 295 17.92 -12.39 36.96
C ASN A 295 17.72 -11.37 35.83
N GLN A 296 17.26 -10.17 36.20
CA GLN A 296 17.41 -9.00 35.36
C GLN A 296 18.84 -8.46 35.52
N SER A 297 19.64 -8.56 34.46
CA SER A 297 20.90 -7.82 34.39
C SER A 297 20.61 -6.31 34.51
N PRO A 298 21.51 -5.50 35.08
CA PRO A 298 21.29 -4.06 35.22
C PRO A 298 21.02 -3.38 33.86
N LYS A 299 21.65 -3.87 32.78
CA LYS A 299 21.41 -3.41 31.41
C LYS A 299 19.98 -3.70 30.93
N ARG A 300 19.42 -4.87 31.26
CA ARG A 300 18.03 -5.22 30.91
C ARG A 300 17.05 -4.28 31.59
N GLN A 301 17.29 -3.96 32.86
CA GLN A 301 16.42 -3.03 33.62
C GLN A 301 16.41 -1.63 33.00
N GLU A 302 17.58 -1.13 32.60
CA GLU A 302 17.69 0.16 31.90
C GLU A 302 16.87 0.19 30.60
N LEU A 303 16.91 -0.89 29.80
CA LEU A 303 16.12 -1.00 28.57
C LEU A 303 14.61 -1.06 28.86
N ILE A 304 14.20 -1.80 29.89
CA ILE A 304 12.81 -1.87 30.31
C ILE A 304 12.30 -0.48 30.68
N ASP A 305 13.05 0.27 31.49
CA ASP A 305 12.65 1.62 31.90
C ASP A 305 12.63 2.60 30.72
N LYS A 306 13.63 2.56 29.84
CA LYS A 306 13.68 3.38 28.61
C LYS A 306 12.44 3.18 27.75
N TYR A 307 12.12 1.95 27.35
CA TYR A 307 11.05 1.70 26.38
C TYR A 307 9.64 1.70 27.00
N SER A 308 9.51 1.33 28.27
CA SER A 308 8.22 1.49 28.99
C SER A 308 7.85 2.97 29.14
N ASN A 309 8.80 3.84 29.50
CA ASN A 309 8.57 5.28 29.59
C ASN A 309 8.21 5.88 28.23
N GLN A 310 8.82 5.41 27.13
CA GLN A 310 8.42 5.82 25.79
C GLN A 310 6.99 5.38 25.44
N SER A 311 6.55 4.19 25.86
CA SER A 311 5.14 3.76 25.70
C SER A 311 4.19 4.71 26.43
N ILE A 312 4.49 5.05 27.69
CA ILE A 312 3.69 5.97 28.51
C ILE A 312 3.62 7.38 27.89
N GLN A 313 4.75 7.88 27.37
CA GLN A 313 4.79 9.18 26.70
C GLN A 313 3.96 9.21 25.41
N LEU A 314 3.95 8.09 24.67
CA LEU A 314 3.12 7.97 23.47
C LEU A 314 1.64 7.90 23.85
N GLU A 315 1.28 7.09 24.84
CA GLU A 315 -0.10 6.93 25.31
C GLU A 315 -0.68 8.22 25.92
N SER A 316 0.15 9.05 26.57
CA SER A 316 -0.30 10.31 27.18
C SER A 316 -0.50 11.45 26.19
N ASN A 317 0.00 11.36 24.94
CA ASN A 317 -0.11 12.42 23.94
C ASN A 317 -1.09 12.05 22.81
N VAL A 318 -2.32 12.55 22.90
CA VAL A 318 -3.38 12.33 21.91
C VAL A 318 -2.98 12.76 20.49
N LEU A 319 -2.25 13.87 20.34
CA LEU A 319 -1.81 14.34 19.02
C LEU A 319 -0.74 13.42 18.43
N ALA A 320 0.19 12.94 19.26
CA ALA A 320 1.19 11.97 18.83
C ALA A 320 0.56 10.64 18.44
N LEU A 321 -0.44 10.17 19.19
CA LEU A 321 -1.24 8.98 18.86
C LEU A 321 -1.96 9.15 17.52
N LYS A 322 -2.70 10.24 17.34
CA LYS A 322 -3.43 10.50 16.09
C LYS A 322 -2.50 10.67 14.89
N THR A 323 -1.34 11.28 15.11
CA THR A 323 -0.30 11.38 14.07
C THR A 323 0.25 10.00 13.74
N LYS A 324 0.56 9.15 14.74
CA LYS A 324 1.01 7.77 14.53
C LYS A 324 -0.03 6.95 13.78
N GLU A 325 -1.29 7.01 14.21
CA GLU A 325 -2.42 6.36 13.53
C GLU A 325 -2.55 6.81 12.07
N LEU A 326 -2.46 8.11 11.79
CA LEU A 326 -2.56 8.64 10.42
C LEU A 326 -1.39 8.16 9.54
N LYS A 327 -0.19 8.10 10.12
CA LYS A 327 1.03 7.61 9.50
C LYS A 327 0.98 6.11 9.20
N ASP A 328 0.38 5.33 10.10
CA ASP A 328 0.35 3.86 10.01
C ASP A 328 -0.90 3.34 9.26
N SER A 329 -1.99 4.12 9.19
CA SER A 329 -3.24 3.76 8.49
C SER A 329 -3.21 3.97 6.97
N GLY A 330 -2.15 4.56 6.42
CA GLY A 330 -2.09 4.93 5.01
C GLY A 330 -3.00 6.11 4.62
N LEU A 331 -3.73 6.71 5.58
CA LEU A 331 -4.55 7.91 5.36
C LEU A 331 -3.73 9.09 4.82
N LEU A 332 -2.45 9.13 5.14
CA LEU A 332 -1.53 10.12 4.63
C LEU A 332 -1.44 10.10 3.10
N LEU A 333 -1.44 8.92 2.45
CA LEU A 333 -1.50 8.82 0.99
C LEU A 333 -2.72 9.56 0.45
N TYR A 334 -3.89 9.34 1.04
CA TYR A 334 -5.13 9.95 0.59
C TYR A 334 -5.16 11.46 0.79
N LEU A 335 -4.53 11.95 1.85
CA LEU A 335 -4.33 13.39 2.07
C LEU A 335 -3.48 13.99 0.94
N HIS A 336 -2.35 13.36 0.60
CA HIS A 336 -1.49 13.81 -0.49
C HIS A 336 -2.21 13.75 -1.84
N THR A 337 -2.98 12.70 -2.13
CA THR A 337 -3.81 12.61 -3.35
C THR A 337 -4.91 13.65 -3.41
N SER A 338 -5.56 13.93 -2.28
CA SER A 338 -6.57 14.98 -2.18
C SER A 338 -5.98 16.37 -2.43
N ALA A 339 -4.84 16.67 -1.81
CA ALA A 339 -4.12 17.93 -1.98
C ALA A 339 -3.57 18.10 -3.41
N GLY A 340 -3.03 17.03 -3.99
CA GLY A 340 -2.62 16.98 -5.40
C GLY A 340 -3.79 17.23 -6.36
N GLY A 341 -4.94 16.60 -6.09
CA GLY A 341 -6.20 16.83 -6.79
C GLY A 341 -6.65 18.29 -6.74
N PHE A 342 -6.61 18.90 -5.55
CA PHE A 342 -6.94 20.31 -5.38
C PHE A 342 -6.00 21.21 -6.19
N ALA A 343 -4.70 21.06 -5.98
CA ALA A 343 -3.69 21.91 -6.61
C ALA A 343 -3.77 21.81 -8.12
N TRP A 344 -3.77 20.60 -8.67
CA TRP A 344 -3.83 20.38 -10.11
C TRP A 344 -5.12 20.89 -10.73
N GLY A 345 -6.27 20.59 -10.11
CA GLY A 345 -7.56 21.06 -10.58
C GLY A 345 -7.69 22.58 -10.56
N PHE A 346 -7.10 23.23 -9.55
CA PHE A 346 -7.05 24.68 -9.44
C PHE A 346 -6.12 25.31 -10.49
N PHE A 347 -4.89 24.80 -10.64
CA PHE A 347 -3.90 25.32 -11.59
C PHE A 347 -4.34 25.14 -13.04
N GLU A 348 -4.85 23.96 -13.42
CA GLU A 348 -5.36 23.73 -14.77
C GLU A 348 -6.58 24.61 -15.06
N SER A 349 -7.41 24.89 -14.05
CA SER A 349 -8.52 25.81 -14.22
C SER A 349 -8.06 27.26 -14.44
N LEU A 350 -7.00 27.70 -13.77
CA LEU A 350 -6.39 29.01 -14.00
C LEU A 350 -5.71 29.09 -15.36
N ARG A 351 -5.01 28.04 -15.78
CA ARG A 351 -4.38 27.93 -17.12
C ARG A 351 -5.43 28.06 -18.22
N ASN A 352 -6.61 27.48 -18.03
CA ASN A 352 -7.76 27.60 -18.94
C ASN A 352 -8.56 28.89 -18.76
N LYS A 353 -8.04 29.87 -18.00
CA LYS A 353 -8.61 31.21 -17.80
C LYS A 353 -10.03 31.19 -17.22
N TYR A 354 -10.39 30.18 -16.43
CA TYR A 354 -11.67 30.19 -15.72
C TYR A 354 -11.67 31.21 -14.56
N PRO A 355 -12.83 31.77 -14.20
CA PRO A 355 -12.95 32.63 -13.02
C PRO A 355 -12.52 31.91 -11.74
N ILE A 356 -11.95 32.64 -10.78
CA ILE A 356 -11.39 32.10 -9.52
C ILE A 356 -12.39 31.20 -8.78
N LYS A 357 -13.68 31.59 -8.72
CA LYS A 357 -14.73 30.78 -8.09
C LYS A 357 -14.88 29.41 -8.74
N ARG A 358 -14.79 29.34 -10.08
CA ARG A 358 -14.84 28.08 -10.85
C ARG A 358 -13.56 27.28 -10.69
N ALA A 359 -12.40 27.95 -10.62
CA ALA A 359 -11.13 27.28 -10.32
C ALA A 359 -11.12 26.62 -8.94
N LEU A 360 -11.63 27.31 -7.89
CA LEU A 360 -11.78 26.74 -6.56
C LEU A 360 -12.76 25.56 -6.54
N LEU A 361 -13.91 25.69 -7.21
CA LEU A 361 -14.88 24.60 -7.30
C LEU A 361 -14.28 23.37 -7.99
N ASN A 362 -13.55 23.57 -9.09
CA ASN A 362 -12.85 22.49 -9.79
C ASN A 362 -11.74 21.89 -8.92
N GLY A 363 -11.01 22.70 -8.15
CA GLY A 363 -10.05 22.22 -7.16
C GLY A 363 -10.72 21.29 -6.14
N CYS A 364 -11.85 21.71 -5.54
CA CYS A 364 -12.58 20.89 -4.59
C CYS A 364 -13.14 19.60 -5.21
N LYS A 365 -13.74 19.68 -6.41
CA LYS A 365 -14.25 18.49 -7.12
C LYS A 365 -13.14 17.50 -7.41
N ASN A 366 -12.01 17.98 -7.93
CA ASN A 366 -10.84 17.15 -8.20
C ASN A 366 -10.27 16.57 -6.90
N SER A 367 -10.13 17.35 -5.83
CA SER A 367 -9.70 16.87 -4.52
C SER A 367 -10.51 15.67 -4.03
N ILE A 368 -11.85 15.77 -4.10
CA ILE A 368 -12.77 14.70 -3.67
C ILE A 368 -12.59 13.46 -4.55
N ILE A 369 -12.67 13.60 -5.87
CA ILE A 369 -12.61 12.44 -6.79
C ILE A 369 -11.22 11.79 -6.78
N THR A 370 -10.16 12.59 -6.73
CA THR A 370 -8.77 12.12 -6.73
C THR A 370 -8.44 11.32 -5.48
N ALA A 371 -9.09 11.61 -4.35
CA ALA A 371 -9.01 10.78 -3.15
C ALA A 371 -9.98 9.61 -3.20
N ALA A 372 -11.26 9.85 -3.49
CA ALA A 372 -12.33 8.86 -3.42
C ALA A 372 -12.13 7.70 -4.39
N VAL A 373 -11.83 7.96 -5.66
CA VAL A 373 -11.67 6.90 -6.68
C VAL A 373 -10.56 5.92 -6.27
N PRO A 374 -9.33 6.34 -5.95
CA PRO A 374 -8.32 5.42 -5.44
C PRO A 374 -8.66 4.77 -4.11
N ILE A 375 -9.31 5.47 -3.17
CA ILE A 375 -9.77 4.86 -1.91
C ILE A 375 -10.71 3.70 -2.21
N PHE A 376 -11.68 3.87 -3.11
CA PHE A 376 -12.63 2.81 -3.43
C PHE A 376 -12.00 1.71 -4.29
N PHE A 377 -11.35 2.06 -5.40
CA PHE A 377 -10.82 1.10 -6.38
C PHE A 377 -9.53 0.42 -5.96
N VAL A 378 -8.60 1.17 -5.37
CA VAL A 378 -7.32 0.63 -4.96
C VAL A 378 -7.47 0.22 -3.50
N GLY A 379 -7.62 1.17 -2.57
CA GLY A 379 -7.62 0.87 -1.14
C GLY A 379 -8.63 -0.19 -0.70
N LEU A 380 -9.92 0.11 -0.80
CA LEU A 380 -11.01 -0.72 -0.28
C LEU A 380 -11.15 -2.00 -1.08
N MET A 381 -11.22 -1.91 -2.42
CA MET A 381 -11.36 -3.10 -3.25
C MET A 381 -10.15 -4.01 -3.16
N THR A 382 -8.89 -3.52 -3.16
CA THR A 382 -7.74 -4.44 -2.98
C THR A 382 -7.71 -5.02 -1.58
N THR A 383 -8.09 -4.26 -0.54
CA THR A 383 -8.12 -4.75 0.84
C THR A 383 -9.18 -5.83 1.02
N LEU A 384 -10.42 -5.57 0.57
CA LEU A 384 -11.51 -6.55 0.59
C LEU A 384 -11.19 -7.74 -0.28
N ALA A 385 -10.68 -7.51 -1.49
CA ALA A 385 -10.31 -8.58 -2.40
C ALA A 385 -9.22 -9.47 -1.80
N THR A 386 -8.17 -8.88 -1.24
CA THR A 386 -7.11 -9.63 -0.55
C THR A 386 -7.66 -10.40 0.65
N ARG A 387 -8.55 -9.79 1.43
CA ARG A 387 -9.16 -10.42 2.61
C ARG A 387 -9.99 -11.64 2.22
N GLU A 388 -10.83 -11.51 1.19
CA GLU A 388 -11.67 -12.63 0.74
C GLU A 388 -10.86 -13.68 -0.01
N PHE A 389 -9.90 -13.28 -0.86
CA PHE A 389 -8.98 -14.19 -1.55
C PHE A 389 -8.23 -15.09 -0.58
N LYS A 390 -7.75 -14.54 0.55
CA LYS A 390 -7.03 -15.30 1.58
C LYS A 390 -7.87 -16.39 2.25
N LYS A 391 -9.20 -16.38 2.13
CA LYS A 391 -10.09 -17.41 2.70
C LYS A 391 -10.39 -18.55 1.72
N LEU A 392 -9.98 -18.42 0.46
CA LEU A 392 -10.31 -19.38 -0.58
C LEU A 392 -9.27 -20.49 -0.62
N ASP A 393 -9.72 -21.72 -0.41
CA ASP A 393 -8.84 -22.89 -0.25
C ASP A 393 -8.72 -23.72 -1.53
N SER A 394 -9.67 -23.53 -2.46
CA SER A 394 -9.71 -24.27 -3.72
C SER A 394 -9.41 -23.42 -4.96
N PRO A 395 -8.75 -23.99 -5.98
CA PRO A 395 -8.59 -23.34 -7.28
C PRO A 395 -9.93 -22.94 -7.91
N LYS A 396 -10.99 -23.73 -7.66
CA LYS A 396 -12.35 -23.46 -8.16
C LYS A 396 -12.94 -22.18 -7.55
N GLU A 397 -12.81 -22.00 -6.24
CA GLU A 397 -13.28 -20.77 -5.57
C GLU A 397 -12.48 -19.55 -6.04
N LYS A 398 -11.16 -19.69 -6.15
CA LYS A 398 -10.29 -18.62 -6.67
C LYS A 398 -10.63 -18.30 -8.13
N LEU A 399 -11.01 -19.30 -8.94
CA LEU A 399 -11.45 -19.08 -10.32
C LEU A 399 -12.69 -18.19 -10.35
N TYR A 400 -13.70 -18.51 -9.53
CA TYR A 400 -14.91 -17.69 -9.43
C TYR A 400 -14.61 -16.29 -8.89
N PHE A 401 -13.68 -16.18 -7.95
CA PHE A 401 -13.26 -14.91 -7.40
C PHE A 401 -12.55 -14.03 -8.44
N TYR A 402 -11.56 -14.57 -9.16
CA TYR A 402 -10.88 -13.84 -10.24
C TYR A 402 -11.82 -13.50 -11.38
N PHE A 403 -12.67 -14.45 -11.78
CA PHE A 403 -13.68 -14.21 -12.82
C PHE A 403 -14.62 -13.10 -12.40
N GLY A 404 -15.22 -13.16 -11.21
CA GLY A 404 -16.12 -12.13 -10.69
C GLY A 404 -15.43 -10.78 -10.54
N GLY A 405 -14.19 -10.76 -10.04
CA GLY A 405 -13.39 -9.54 -9.89
C GLY A 405 -13.07 -8.88 -11.23
N LEU A 406 -12.55 -9.63 -12.20
CA LEU A 406 -12.29 -9.11 -13.55
C LEU A 406 -13.58 -8.68 -14.23
N TYR A 407 -14.64 -9.48 -14.11
CA TYR A 407 -15.92 -9.19 -14.74
C TYR A 407 -16.60 -7.96 -14.14
N SER A 408 -16.41 -7.71 -12.84
CA SER A 408 -16.88 -6.49 -12.16
C SER A 408 -16.22 -5.21 -12.67
N LEU A 409 -15.19 -5.31 -13.52
CA LEU A 409 -14.61 -4.14 -14.19
C LEU A 409 -15.50 -3.60 -15.32
N PHE A 410 -16.41 -4.41 -15.87
CA PHE A 410 -17.25 -4.04 -17.01
C PHE A 410 -18.11 -2.78 -16.80
N PRO A 411 -18.83 -2.62 -15.67
CA PRO A 411 -19.63 -1.42 -15.43
C PRO A 411 -18.82 -0.12 -15.42
N TRP A 412 -17.52 -0.17 -15.12
CA TRP A 412 -16.67 1.02 -15.05
C TRP A 412 -16.44 1.68 -16.41
N TYR A 413 -16.59 0.94 -17.50
CA TYR A 413 -16.62 1.51 -18.85
C TYR A 413 -17.68 2.63 -18.98
N TYR A 414 -18.79 2.51 -18.25
CA TYR A 414 -19.86 3.51 -18.25
C TYR A 414 -19.72 4.56 -17.14
N ILE A 415 -19.09 4.21 -16.02
CA ILE A 415 -18.98 5.11 -14.85
C ILE A 415 -17.80 6.08 -14.99
N LEU A 416 -16.63 5.61 -15.47
CA LEU A 416 -15.43 6.45 -15.58
C LEU A 416 -15.65 7.72 -16.41
N PRO A 417 -16.36 7.69 -17.57
CA PRO A 417 -16.66 8.90 -18.32
C PRO A 417 -17.50 9.92 -17.53
N VAL A 418 -18.41 9.45 -16.66
CA VAL A 418 -19.22 10.33 -15.81
C VAL A 418 -18.35 11.00 -14.74
N VAL A 419 -17.42 10.24 -14.16
CA VAL A 419 -16.44 10.75 -13.20
C VAL A 419 -15.51 11.78 -13.86
N GLU A 420 -15.04 11.50 -15.07
CA GLU A 420 -14.20 12.41 -15.85
C GLU A 420 -14.93 13.71 -16.19
N ARG A 421 -16.21 13.65 -16.57
CA ARG A 421 -17.03 14.86 -16.79
C ARG A 421 -17.20 15.68 -15.51
N PHE A 422 -17.44 15.03 -14.37
CA PHE A 422 -17.58 15.73 -13.10
C PHE A 422 -16.26 16.36 -12.62
N SER A 423 -15.13 15.72 -12.93
CA SER A 423 -13.82 16.05 -12.38
C SER A 423 -12.69 15.89 -13.41
N PRO A 424 -12.62 16.73 -14.46
CA PRO A 424 -11.82 16.48 -15.66
C PRO A 424 -10.29 16.41 -15.47
N TYR A 425 -9.78 16.80 -14.29
CA TYR A 425 -8.34 16.81 -14.00
C TYR A 425 -7.94 15.79 -12.93
N TRP A 426 -8.84 14.88 -12.55
CA TRP A 426 -8.61 13.98 -11.41
C TRP A 426 -7.40 13.06 -11.60
N ILE A 427 -7.14 12.59 -12.83
CA ILE A 427 -5.98 11.73 -13.15
C ILE A 427 -4.66 12.49 -12.94
N GLY A 428 -4.55 13.74 -13.41
CA GLY A 428 -3.32 14.52 -13.21
C GLY A 428 -3.12 14.91 -11.74
N GLY A 429 -4.21 15.19 -11.03
CA GLY A 429 -4.20 15.39 -9.58
C GLY A 429 -3.72 14.15 -8.82
N HIS A 430 -4.12 12.96 -9.28
CA HIS A 430 -3.71 11.68 -8.72
C HIS A 430 -2.19 11.50 -8.84
N VAL A 431 -1.63 11.72 -10.03
CA VAL A 431 -0.18 11.62 -10.27
C VAL A 431 0.59 12.57 -9.35
N ILE A 432 0.19 13.84 -9.25
CA ILE A 432 0.87 14.83 -8.39
C ILE A 432 0.81 14.43 -6.93
N GLY A 433 -0.34 13.96 -6.47
CA GLY A 433 -0.50 13.49 -5.11
C GLY A 433 0.34 12.27 -4.79
N PHE A 434 0.40 11.28 -5.68
CA PHE A 434 1.27 10.12 -5.53
C PHE A 434 2.75 10.50 -5.51
N MET A 435 3.19 11.37 -6.41
CA MET A 435 4.57 11.88 -6.43
C MET A 435 4.90 12.62 -5.13
N SER A 436 3.96 13.44 -4.63
CA SER A 436 4.11 14.14 -3.35
C SER A 436 4.23 13.16 -2.18
N PHE A 437 3.41 12.11 -2.14
CA PHE A 437 3.47 11.08 -1.10
C PHE A 437 4.77 10.27 -1.15
N PHE A 438 5.20 9.82 -2.33
CA PHE A 438 6.46 9.09 -2.45
C PHE A 438 7.69 9.95 -2.16
N THR A 439 7.64 11.23 -2.54
CA THR A 439 8.66 12.21 -2.13
C THR A 439 8.67 12.33 -0.60
N TYR A 440 7.50 12.48 0.02
CA TYR A 440 7.39 12.48 1.48
C TYR A 440 7.98 11.22 2.10
N LEU A 441 7.65 10.02 1.61
CA LEU A 441 8.20 8.76 2.10
C LEU A 441 9.72 8.66 1.91
N ALA A 442 10.27 9.16 0.80
CA ALA A 442 11.70 9.13 0.53
C ALA A 442 12.50 10.04 1.49
N TYR A 443 11.92 11.15 1.93
CA TYR A 443 12.56 12.13 2.82
C TYR A 443 12.19 11.97 4.30
N SER A 444 11.24 11.10 4.63
CA SER A 444 10.85 10.80 6.01
C SER A 444 11.47 9.49 6.48
N ASP A 445 11.51 9.27 7.80
CA ASP A 445 12.04 8.04 8.43
C ASP A 445 11.21 6.76 8.12
N TYR A 446 10.45 6.73 7.03
CA TYR A 446 9.69 5.56 6.64
C TYR A 446 10.62 4.53 5.99
N ASP A 447 10.86 3.45 6.74
CA ASP A 447 11.69 2.31 6.36
C ASP A 447 11.19 1.53 5.11
N LEU A 448 10.16 1.98 4.41
CA LEU A 448 9.63 1.29 3.23
C LEU A 448 10.66 1.16 2.10
N PHE A 449 11.62 2.10 2.03
CA PHE A 449 12.59 2.20 0.93
C PHE A 449 14.04 1.85 1.30
N LYS A 450 14.35 1.54 2.57
CA LYS A 450 15.69 1.09 2.95
C LYS A 450 15.81 -0.41 2.65
N SER A 451 16.31 -0.68 1.45
CA SER A 451 16.02 -1.91 0.72
C SER A 451 16.50 -3.18 1.42
N ASP A 452 15.58 -4.15 1.54
CA ASP A 452 15.90 -5.56 1.77
C ASP A 452 16.95 -6.08 0.78
N MET A 453 17.03 -5.48 -0.41
CA MET A 453 18.04 -5.79 -1.41
C MET A 453 19.47 -5.52 -0.93
N VAL A 454 19.72 -4.46 -0.15
CA VAL A 454 21.04 -4.18 0.43
C VAL A 454 21.42 -5.24 1.46
N LEU A 455 20.46 -5.70 2.28
CA LEU A 455 20.70 -6.79 3.21
C LEU A 455 20.98 -8.11 2.49
N ILE A 456 20.19 -8.44 1.47
CA ILE A 456 20.39 -9.64 0.66
C ILE A 456 21.74 -9.59 -0.07
N GLN A 457 22.14 -8.44 -0.61
CA GLN A 457 23.45 -8.27 -1.24
C GLN A 457 24.59 -8.42 -0.23
N LYS A 458 24.46 -7.83 0.96
CA LYS A 458 25.43 -7.99 2.04
C LYS A 458 25.59 -9.46 2.43
N ASP A 459 24.48 -10.19 2.56
CA ASP A 459 24.50 -11.61 2.92
C ASP A 459 25.06 -12.49 1.79
N ARG A 460 24.83 -12.15 0.52
CA ARG A 460 25.44 -12.84 -0.63
C ARG A 460 26.96 -12.65 -0.70
N LEU A 461 27.46 -11.52 -0.20
CA LEU A 461 28.89 -11.22 -0.13
C LEU A 461 29.56 -11.74 1.14
N ALA A 462 28.77 -12.23 2.11
CA ALA A 462 29.30 -12.75 3.36
C ALA A 462 30.03 -14.09 3.15
N PRO A 463 31.06 -14.40 3.95
CA PRO A 463 31.69 -15.72 3.94
C PRO A 463 30.68 -16.84 4.20
N PRO A 464 30.91 -18.05 3.67
CA PRO A 464 30.07 -19.21 3.97
C PRO A 464 29.94 -19.46 5.47
N ARG A 465 28.79 -19.96 5.91
CA ARG A 465 28.47 -20.20 7.32
C ARG A 465 29.55 -20.98 8.08
N GLU A 466 30.14 -21.99 7.45
CA GLU A 466 31.19 -22.81 8.08
C GLU A 466 32.50 -22.02 8.33
N VAL A 467 32.79 -21.03 7.48
CA VAL A 467 33.90 -20.10 7.70
C VAL A 467 33.57 -19.14 8.84
N LEU A 468 32.33 -18.63 8.88
CA LEU A 468 31.87 -17.76 9.96
C LEU A 468 31.92 -18.46 11.32
N LYS A 469 31.46 -19.71 11.41
CA LYS A 469 31.54 -20.50 12.65
C LYS A 469 32.97 -20.59 13.17
N LYS A 470 33.92 -20.98 12.30
CA LYS A 470 35.34 -21.07 12.66
C LYS A 470 35.91 -19.73 13.11
N GLN A 471 35.60 -18.64 12.40
CA GLN A 471 36.06 -17.29 12.77
C GLN A 471 35.53 -16.86 14.14
N ILE A 472 34.27 -17.18 14.45
CA ILE A 472 33.66 -16.86 15.75
C ILE A 472 34.30 -17.69 16.86
N GLU A 473 34.50 -18.98 16.64
CA GLU A 473 35.18 -19.87 17.61
C GLU A 473 36.61 -19.42 17.88
N GLU A 474 37.37 -19.06 16.83
CA GLU A 474 38.72 -18.52 16.96
C GLU A 474 38.75 -17.19 17.73
N ASN A 475 37.80 -16.29 17.47
CA ASN A 475 37.70 -15.01 18.19
C ASN A 475 37.29 -15.19 19.66
N LYS A 476 36.44 -16.17 19.96
CA LYS A 476 36.08 -16.52 21.35
C LYS A 476 37.23 -17.18 22.10
N SER A 477 38.16 -17.85 21.42
CA SER A 477 39.36 -18.43 22.05
C SER A 477 40.47 -17.41 22.34
N LYS A 478 40.39 -16.22 21.73
CA LYS A 478 41.39 -15.13 21.86
C LYS A 478 41.00 -14.07 22.90
N ASN A 479 39.75 -14.05 23.35
CA ASN A 479 39.23 -13.21 24.43
C ASN A 479 38.98 -14.07 25.67
#